data_AF-A0A840HU04-F1
#
_entry.id   AF-A0A840HU04-F1
#
_cell.length_a   1.000
_cell.length_b   1.000
_cell.length_c   1.000
_cell.angle_alpha   90.00
_cell.angle_beta   90.00
_cell.angle_gamma   90.00
#
_symmetry.space_group_name_H-M   'P 1'
#
loop_
_entity.id
_entity.type
_entity.pdbx_description
1 polymer ?
#
loop_
_entity_poly.entity_id
_entity_poly.type
_entity_poly.pdbx_seq_one_letter_code
_entity_poly.pdbx_strand_id
1 'polypeptide(L)'
;MTAFRVSAIASQRLDEIFVYTRDTWGQEQAETFIRGLFACFDRIARRELLWRVIPAEFDVDGYYCRHEHHYVYWRLLADGAVGIVTILHERMHQMDRFREDDGA
;
A
#
# COMPACT_ATOMS: atom_id res chain seq x y z
N MET A 1 16.89 11.82 -7.40
CA MET A 1 16.02 11.65 -6.23
C MET A 1 14.63 11.33 -6.75
N THR A 2 14.22 10.07 -6.73
CA THR A 2 12.84 9.72 -7.06
C THR A 2 11.98 10.01 -5.85
N ALA A 3 11.12 11.01 -5.96
CA ALA A 3 10.18 11.37 -4.89
C ALA A 3 8.92 10.52 -5.02
N PHE A 4 8.45 9.95 -3.92
CA PHE A 4 7.08 9.48 -3.80
C PHE A 4 6.21 10.58 -3.18
N ARG A 5 4.90 10.55 -3.46
CA ARG A 5 3.90 11.39 -2.81
C ARG A 5 2.84 10.51 -2.20
N VAL A 6 2.46 10.80 -0.96
CA VAL A 6 1.41 10.07 -0.25
C VAL A 6 0.10 10.83 -0.42
N SER A 7 -0.95 10.16 -0.90
CA SER A 7 -2.28 10.74 -1.01
C SER A 7 -2.88 10.98 0.39
N ALA A 8 -3.88 11.84 0.50
CA ALA A 8 -4.60 12.03 1.77
C ALA A 8 -5.24 10.73 2.29
N ILE A 9 -5.74 9.88 1.40
CA ILE A 9 -6.32 8.57 1.74
C ILE A 9 -5.25 7.64 2.30
N ALA A 10 -4.08 7.58 1.65
CA ALA A 10 -2.95 6.78 2.12
C ALA A 10 -2.44 7.29 3.47
N SER A 11 -2.38 8.61 3.68
CA SER A 11 -2.03 9.20 4.99
C SER A 11 -3.00 8.77 6.09
N GLN A 12 -4.31 8.86 5.84
CA GLN A 12 -5.31 8.40 6.81
C GLN A 12 -5.14 6.91 7.15
N ARG A 13 -4.87 6.06 6.14
CA ARG A 13 -4.61 4.63 6.35
C ARG A 13 -3.36 4.38 7.19
N LEU A 14 -2.29 5.15 6.99
CA LEU A 14 -1.08 5.05 7.80
C LEU A 14 -1.37 5.37 9.27
N ASP A 15 -2.17 6.41 9.53
CA ASP A 15 -2.56 6.79 10.90
C ASP A 15 -3.38 5.68 11.57
N GLU A 16 -4.36 5.11 10.85
CA GLU A 16 -5.17 3.97 11.34
C GLU A 16 -4.30 2.75 11.64
N ILE A 17 -3.38 2.41 10.74
CA ILE A 17 -2.43 1.31 10.91
C ILE A 17 -1.54 1.57 12.13
N PHE A 18 -1.01 2.78 12.30
CA PHE A 18 -0.16 3.12 13.43
C PHE A 18 -0.92 2.98 14.76
N VAL A 19 -2.12 3.56 14.87
CA VAL A 19 -2.95 3.48 16.08
C VAL A 19 -3.25 2.03 16.42
N TYR A 20 -3.73 1.25 15.45
CA TYR A 20 -4.03 -0.17 15.67
C TYR A 20 -2.79 -0.97 16.10
N THR A 21 -1.65 -0.73 15.46
CA THR A 21 -0.41 -1.45 15.74
C THR A 21 0.11 -1.10 17.13
N ARG A 22 0.05 0.17 17.50
CA ARG A 22 0.43 0.67 18.83
C ARG A 22 -0.45 0.06 19.92
N ASP A 23 -1.76 0.06 19.70
CA ASP A 23 -2.72 -0.41 20.71
C ASP A 23 -2.66 -1.93 20.89
N THR A 24 -2.24 -2.67 19.84
CA THR A 24 -2.14 -4.14 19.88
C THR A 24 -0.77 -4.64 20.36
N TRP A 25 0.33 -4.01 19.93
CA TRP A 25 1.70 -4.52 20.14
C TRP A 25 2.65 -3.51 20.78
N GLY A 26 2.20 -2.29 21.06
CA GLY A 26 3.02 -1.24 21.67
C GLY A 26 3.67 -0.29 20.67
N GLN A 27 4.16 0.83 21.19
CA GLN A 27 4.63 1.95 20.38
C GLN A 27 5.88 1.65 19.55
N GLU A 28 6.85 0.92 20.10
CA GLU A 28 8.08 0.56 19.38
C GLU A 28 7.76 -0.25 18.12
N GLN A 29 6.78 -1.16 18.22
CA GLN A 29 6.34 -1.97 17.10
C GLN A 29 5.66 -1.12 16.02
N ALA A 30 4.82 -0.17 16.43
CA ALA A 30 4.14 0.74 15.52
C ALA A 30 5.11 1.66 14.76
N GLU A 31 6.11 2.21 15.45
CA GLU A 31 7.15 3.04 14.84
C GLU A 31 8.00 2.23 13.86
N THR A 32 8.40 1.02 14.24
CA THR A 32 9.18 0.11 13.37
C THR A 32 8.39 -0.24 12.11
N PHE A 33 7.11 -0.56 12.26
CA PHE A 33 6.25 -0.94 11.15
C PHE A 33 6.06 0.22 10.15
N ILE A 34 5.74 1.43 10.64
CA ILE A 34 5.59 2.61 9.78
C ILE A 34 6.91 2.94 9.06
N ARG A 35 8.06 2.87 9.75
CA ARG A 35 9.38 3.05 9.10
C ARG A 35 9.62 2.03 7.98
N GLY A 36 9.20 0.77 8.19
CA GLY A 36 9.24 -0.28 7.18
C GLY A 36 8.41 0.06 5.92
N LEU A 37 7.21 0.59 6.10
CA LEU A 37 6.35 1.06 5.00
C LEU A 37 7.01 2.21 4.21
N PHE A 38 7.55 3.21 4.89
CA PHE A 38 8.24 4.31 4.20
C PHE A 38 9.48 3.83 3.43
N ALA A 39 10.27 2.91 4.00
CA ALA A 39 11.36 2.27 3.27
C ALA A 39 10.85 1.47 2.05
N CYS A 40 9.68 0.84 2.15
CA CYS A 40 9.05 0.19 1.01
C CYS A 40 8.68 1.19 -0.09
N PHE A 41 8.07 2.34 0.25
CA PHE A 41 7.72 3.39 -0.74
C PHE A 41 8.95 3.91 -1.47
N ASP A 42 10.04 4.06 -0.75
CA ASP A 42 11.33 4.47 -1.27
C ASP A 42 11.87 3.46 -2.32
N ARG A 43 11.80 2.16 -2.01
CA ARG A 43 12.18 1.08 -2.95
C ARG A 43 11.26 1.02 -4.17
N ILE A 44 9.96 1.28 -3.99
CA ILE A 44 9.01 1.41 -5.10
C ILE A 44 9.45 2.56 -6.01
N ALA A 45 9.72 3.74 -5.44
CA ALA A 45 10.13 4.93 -6.19
C ALA A 45 11.47 4.73 -6.92
N ARG A 46 12.38 3.93 -6.38
CA ARG A 46 13.64 3.53 -7.02
C ARG A 46 13.50 2.38 -8.03
N ARG A 47 12.30 1.82 -8.21
CA ARG A 47 12.01 0.64 -9.06
C ARG A 47 12.84 -0.60 -8.67
N GLU A 48 13.14 -0.75 -7.39
CA GLU A 48 13.89 -1.89 -6.83
C GLU A 48 12.99 -3.07 -6.48
N LEU A 49 11.68 -2.94 -6.71
CA LEU A 49 10.66 -3.94 -6.50
C LEU A 49 9.97 -4.26 -7.82
N LEU A 50 9.51 -5.50 -7.97
CA LEU A 50 8.67 -5.87 -9.10
C LEU A 50 7.30 -5.21 -8.95
N TRP A 51 6.93 -4.39 -9.93
CA TRP A 51 5.63 -3.73 -9.97
C TRP A 51 4.60 -4.70 -10.54
N ARG A 52 3.64 -5.13 -9.72
CA ARG A 52 2.52 -5.93 -10.20
C ARG A 52 1.42 -5.00 -10.67
N VAL A 53 0.94 -5.20 -11.89
CA VAL A 53 -0.14 -4.39 -12.47
C VAL A 53 -1.45 -4.77 -11.78
N ILE A 54 -2.28 -3.78 -11.46
CA ILE A 54 -3.66 -4.03 -11.00
C ILE A 54 -4.44 -4.65 -12.17
N PRO A 55 -5.13 -5.78 -12.00
CA PRO A 55 -5.90 -6.40 -13.08
C PRO A 55 -6.89 -5.42 -13.72
N ALA A 56 -7.06 -5.52 -15.04
CA ALA A 56 -7.89 -4.58 -15.81
C ALA A 56 -9.38 -4.64 -15.42
N GLU A 57 -9.84 -5.73 -14.81
CA GLU A 57 -11.20 -5.88 -14.29
C GLU A 57 -11.59 -4.83 -13.23
N PHE A 58 -10.59 -4.23 -12.56
CA PHE A 58 -10.82 -3.20 -11.56
C PHE A 58 -10.97 -1.78 -12.15
N ASP A 59 -10.81 -1.60 -13.47
CA ASP A 59 -10.86 -0.30 -14.17
C ASP A 59 -9.99 0.80 -13.52
N VAL A 60 -8.87 0.39 -12.92
CA VAL A 60 -7.92 1.28 -12.24
C VAL A 60 -6.52 1.05 -12.78
N ASP A 61 -5.95 2.09 -13.40
CA ASP A 61 -4.54 2.12 -13.75
C ASP A 61 -3.67 2.26 -12.50
N GLY A 62 -2.85 1.25 -12.24
CA GLY A 62 -1.92 1.29 -11.14
C GLY A 62 -1.15 0.00 -10.95
N TYR A 63 -0.40 0.00 -9.86
CA TYR A 63 0.45 -1.09 -9.46
C TYR A 63 0.28 -1.37 -7.98
N TYR A 64 0.65 -2.57 -7.58
CA TYR A 64 0.63 -2.97 -6.19
C TYR A 64 1.80 -3.89 -5.83
N CYS A 65 2.10 -3.95 -4.54
CA CYS A 65 2.99 -4.94 -3.96
C CYS A 65 2.54 -5.29 -2.54
N ARG A 66 2.99 -6.46 -2.06
CA ARG A 66 2.78 -6.88 -0.68
C ARG A 66 4.00 -6.51 0.16
N HIS A 67 3.75 -5.85 1.28
CA HIS A 67 4.72 -5.61 2.35
C HIS A 67 4.16 -6.20 3.64
N GLU A 68 4.71 -7.33 4.07
CA GLU A 68 4.21 -8.11 5.21
C GLU A 68 2.70 -8.42 5.08
N HIS A 69 1.88 -7.95 6.00
CA HIS A 69 0.42 -8.14 6.00
C HIS A 69 -0.35 -7.03 5.28
N HIS A 70 0.34 -6.13 4.57
CA HIS A 70 -0.28 -5.00 3.88
C HIS A 70 0.01 -4.99 2.38
N TYR A 71 -0.95 -4.49 1.61
CA TYR A 71 -0.85 -4.23 0.19
C TYR A 71 -0.74 -2.73 -0.05
N VAL A 72 0.33 -2.32 -0.72
CA VAL A 72 0.58 -0.93 -1.08
C VAL A 72 0.18 -0.74 -2.53
N TYR A 73 -0.64 0.27 -2.80
CA TYR A 73 -1.10 0.62 -4.14
C TYR A 73 -0.57 1.98 -4.57
N TRP A 74 -0.12 2.08 -5.81
CA TRP A 74 0.38 3.33 -6.36
C TRP A 74 0.09 3.48 -7.85
N ARG A 75 0.25 4.71 -8.33
CA ARG A 75 0.26 5.04 -9.75
C ARG A 75 1.44 5.95 -10.08
N LEU A 76 1.78 6.06 -11.36
CA LEU A 76 2.66 7.11 -11.83
C LEU A 76 1.88 8.43 -11.95
N LEU A 77 2.45 9.51 -11.45
CA LEU A 77 1.95 10.85 -11.63
C LEU A 77 2.47 11.43 -12.96
N ALA A 78 1.88 12.54 -13.41
CA ALA A 78 2.22 13.17 -14.69
C ALA A 78 3.72 13.56 -14.80
N ASP A 79 4.37 13.83 -13.67
CA ASP A 79 5.80 14.15 -13.58
C ASP A 79 6.70 12.91 -13.38
N GLY A 80 6.13 11.71 -13.50
CA GLY A 80 6.85 10.44 -13.33
C GLY A 80 7.10 10.04 -11.87
N ALA A 81 6.63 10.83 -10.89
CA ALA A 81 6.73 10.47 -9.48
C ALA A 81 5.76 9.33 -9.13
N VAL A 82 6.10 8.56 -8.09
CA VAL A 82 5.22 7.52 -7.54
C VAL A 82 4.20 8.17 -6.61
N GLY A 83 2.92 8.07 -6.94
CA GLY A 83 1.82 8.47 -6.06
C GLY A 83 1.27 7.27 -5.30
N ILE A 84 1.56 7.16 -4.00
CA ILE A 84 0.97 6.15 -3.11
C ILE A 84 -0.50 6.50 -2.90
N VAL A 85 -1.40 5.64 -3.36
CA VAL A 85 -2.85 5.90 -3.39
C VAL A 85 -3.51 5.40 -2.12
N THR A 86 -3.21 4.18 -1.68
CA THR A 86 -3.78 3.58 -0.46
C THR A 86 -2.91 2.42 0.03
N ILE A 87 -3.11 2.05 1.30
CA ILE A 87 -2.52 0.86 1.94
C ILE A 87 -3.68 0.05 2.52
N LEU A 88 -3.79 -1.23 2.13
CA LEU A 88 -4.84 -2.13 2.58
C LEU A 88 -4.25 -3.29 3.38
N HIS A 89 -4.91 -3.67 4.46
CA HIS A 89 -4.56 -4.90 5.18
C HIS A 89 -4.93 -6.14 4.33
N GLU A 90 -4.19 -7.24 4.44
CA GLU A 90 -4.39 -8.45 3.62
C GLU A 90 -5.80 -9.03 3.74
N ARG A 91 -6.43 -8.89 4.91
CA ARG A 91 -7.81 -9.34 5.14
C ARG A 91 -8.83 -8.56 4.30
N MET A 92 -8.61 -7.27 4.08
CA MET A 92 -9.47 -6.46 3.20
C MET A 92 -9.22 -6.83 1.74
N HIS A 93 -7.97 -7.06 1.36
CA HIS A 93 -7.61 -7.48 0.01
C HIS A 93 -8.16 -8.87 -0.37
N GLN A 94 -8.20 -9.81 0.58
CA GLN A 94 -8.74 -11.16 0.34
C GLN A 94 -10.26 -11.18 0.23
N MET A 95 -10.98 -10.34 0.98
CA MET A 95 -12.45 -10.28 0.90
C MET A 95 -12.93 -9.76 -0.46
N ASP A 96 -12.19 -8.84 -1.08
CA ASP A 96 -12.52 -8.37 -2.44
C ASP A 96 -12.36 -9.50 -3.48
N ARG A 97 -11.31 -10.32 -3.36
CA ARG A 97 -11.11 -11.49 -4.24
C ARG A 97 -12.12 -12.62 -4.00
N PHE A 98 -12.52 -12.85 -2.76
CA PHE A 98 -13.51 -13.90 -2.44
C PHE A 98 -14.92 -13.56 -2.96
N ARG A 99 -15.27 -12.27 -3.07
CA ARG A 99 -16.55 -11.85 -3.67
C ARG A 99 -16.63 -12.11 -5.17
N GLU A 100 -15.50 -12.29 -5.84
CA GLU A 100 -15.45 -12.64 -7.27
C GLU A 100 -15.57 -14.16 -7.49
N ASP A 101 -15.13 -14.99 -6.53
CA ASP A 101 -15.18 -16.46 -6.63
C ASP A 101 -16.56 -17.06 -6.28
N ASP A 102 -17.45 -16.33 -5.58
CA ASP A 102 -18.82 -16.79 -5.27
C ASP A 102 -19.84 -16.53 -6.41
N GLY A 103 -19.35 -16.25 -7.62
CA GLY A 103 -20.13 -15.96 -8.82
C GLY A 103 -19.97 -16.96 -9.97
N ALA A 104 -19.58 -18.21 -9.69
CA ALA A 104 -19.48 -19.30 -10.68
C ALA A 104 -20.60 -20.35 -10.53
#